data_AF-A0AAW9NI08-F1
#
_entry.id   AF-A0AAW9NI08-F1
#
_cell.length_a   1.000
_cell.length_b   1.000
_cell.length_c   1.000
_cell.angle_alpha   90.00
_cell.angle_beta   90.00
_cell.angle_gamma   90.00
#
_symmetry.space_group_name_H-M   'P 1'
#
loop_
_entity.id
_entity.type
_entity.pdbx_description
1 polymer ?
#
loop_
_entity_poly.entity_id
_entity_poly.type
_entity_poly.pdbx_seq_one_letter_code
_entity_poly.pdbx_strand_id
1 'polypeptide(L)'
;MIVIGLLLFSFSKLLFGFGNETWVLFVSRLLGGVSEAFIMPAVITYIADKTTMANRAKALGYQSAAISLGFIIGPAIGGFIAELGIRAPFFFAAAISFIAAFVIFIVLEEPISKGQLQKNRQSNIRPQFIQEFKKSFDPQYFTPLLIVFVFAFGLAIYEMMLSLFVDEKYGFTVRDISIIITVGSIAGVVAQILFFDRLVSLFGEKLIITMSLLSAAIFIFVTILIDGYWLIIAITSIVFIFIKNCWGKSGLYCWYELCLYKLRNYIRSYRWWYFI
;
A
#
# COMPACT_ATOMS: atom_id res chain seq x y z
N MET A 1 13.79 8.18 -10.07
CA MET A 1 12.51 7.42 -10.19
C MET A 1 11.42 8.02 -9.33
N ILE A 2 11.65 8.28 -8.03
CA ILE A 2 10.65 8.86 -7.12
C ILE A 2 10.03 10.16 -7.65
N VAL A 3 10.85 11.16 -8.02
CA VAL A 3 10.37 12.46 -8.55
C VAL A 3 9.54 12.28 -9.82
N ILE A 4 9.99 11.45 -10.76
CA ILE A 4 9.27 11.15 -12.01
C ILE A 4 7.91 10.51 -11.69
N GLY A 5 7.87 9.56 -10.76
CA GLY A 5 6.63 8.95 -10.30
C GLY A 5 5.67 9.97 -9.71
N LEU A 6 6.13 10.87 -8.84
CA LEU A 6 5.28 11.91 -8.24
C LEU A 6 4.74 12.92 -9.26
N LEU A 7 5.55 13.32 -10.24
CA LEU A 7 5.09 14.17 -11.33
C LEU A 7 4.04 13.47 -12.20
N LEU A 8 4.25 12.17 -12.48
CA LEU A 8 3.28 11.36 -13.22
C LEU A 8 1.97 11.18 -12.44
N PHE A 9 2.04 11.00 -11.12
CA PHE A 9 0.88 10.93 -10.25
C PHE A 9 0.11 12.25 -10.25
N SER A 10 0.80 13.39 -10.12
CA SER A 10 0.21 14.72 -10.20
C SER A 10 -0.52 14.94 -11.53
N PHE A 11 0.13 14.60 -12.65
CA PHE A 11 -0.46 14.67 -13.99
C PHE A 11 -1.69 13.76 -14.11
N SER A 12 -1.62 12.53 -13.62
CA SER A 12 -2.74 11.59 -13.58
C SER A 12 -3.95 12.18 -12.84
N LYS A 13 -3.76 12.84 -11.70
CA LYS A 13 -4.85 13.45 -10.93
C LYS A 13 -5.44 14.69 -11.61
N LEU A 14 -4.62 15.51 -12.27
CA LEU A 14 -5.13 16.61 -13.11
C LEU A 14 -5.98 16.09 -14.26
N LEU A 15 -5.50 15.06 -14.95
CA LEU A 15 -6.22 14.42 -16.05
C LEU A 15 -7.56 13.83 -15.57
N PHE A 16 -7.59 13.24 -14.37
CA PHE A 16 -8.83 12.77 -13.75
C PHE A 16 -9.80 13.92 -13.41
N GLY A 17 -9.29 15.05 -12.90
CA GLY A 17 -10.11 16.21 -12.55
C GLY A 17 -10.71 16.94 -13.76
N PHE A 18 -9.99 17.02 -14.88
CA PHE A 18 -10.48 17.63 -16.13
C PHE A 18 -11.24 16.66 -17.03
N GLY A 19 -11.11 15.35 -16.81
CA GLY A 19 -11.72 14.31 -17.63
C GLY A 19 -13.25 14.39 -17.61
N ASN A 20 -13.86 14.70 -18.74
CA ASN A 20 -15.31 14.62 -18.93
C ASN A 20 -15.74 13.28 -19.55
N GLU A 21 -14.81 12.60 -20.24
CA GLU A 21 -15.05 11.34 -20.92
C GLU A 21 -14.56 10.15 -20.08
N THR A 22 -15.33 9.06 -20.05
CA THR A 22 -15.00 7.86 -19.25
C THR A 22 -13.65 7.26 -19.63
N TRP A 23 -13.26 7.30 -20.91
CA TRP A 23 -11.96 6.76 -21.36
C TRP A 23 -10.78 7.55 -20.77
N VAL A 24 -10.92 8.86 -20.56
CA VAL A 24 -9.90 9.71 -19.92
C VAL A 24 -9.72 9.31 -18.46
N LEU A 25 -10.80 8.93 -17.78
CA LEU A 25 -10.75 8.41 -16.41
C LEU A 25 -10.02 7.07 -16.33
N PHE A 26 -10.19 6.18 -17.31
CA PHE A 26 -9.42 4.94 -17.38
C PHE A 26 -7.93 5.20 -17.62
N VAL A 27 -7.58 6.06 -18.57
CA VAL A 27 -6.19 6.41 -18.87
C VAL A 27 -5.51 7.04 -17.65
N SER A 28 -6.18 7.98 -16.98
CA SER A 28 -5.65 8.58 -15.76
C SER A 28 -5.44 7.56 -14.65
N ARG A 29 -6.34 6.58 -14.46
CA ARG A 29 -6.15 5.48 -13.50
C ARG A 29 -4.96 4.58 -13.84
N LEU A 30 -4.76 4.26 -15.12
CA LEU A 30 -3.58 3.50 -15.57
C LEU A 30 -2.29 4.26 -15.29
N LEU A 31 -2.23 5.56 -15.61
CA LEU A 31 -1.09 6.41 -15.30
C LEU A 31 -0.82 6.49 -13.79
N GLY A 32 -1.89 6.54 -12.99
CA GLY A 32 -1.79 6.46 -11.53
C GLY A 32 -1.15 5.15 -11.06
N GLY A 33 -1.55 4.01 -11.62
CA GLY A 33 -0.93 2.72 -11.31
C GLY A 33 0.55 2.66 -11.71
N VAL A 34 0.90 3.17 -12.89
CA VAL A 34 2.30 3.26 -13.34
C VAL A 34 3.12 4.15 -12.42
N SER A 35 2.56 5.27 -11.95
CA SER A 35 3.25 6.17 -11.03
C SER A 35 3.58 5.51 -9.69
N GLU A 36 2.65 4.75 -9.12
CA GLU A 36 2.87 3.99 -7.88
C GLU A 36 3.98 2.94 -8.05
N ALA A 37 4.05 2.29 -9.21
CA ALA A 37 5.12 1.34 -9.53
C ALA A 37 6.52 1.99 -9.60
N PHE A 38 6.60 3.28 -9.91
CA PHE A 38 7.86 4.04 -9.85
C PHE A 38 8.21 4.51 -8.44
N ILE A 39 7.21 4.85 -7.63
CA ILE A 39 7.41 5.44 -6.30
C ILE A 39 7.78 4.35 -5.28
N MET A 40 6.94 3.34 -5.10
CA MET A 40 7.04 2.42 -3.96
C MET A 40 8.36 1.63 -3.92
N PRO A 41 8.80 0.95 -5.00
CA PRO A 41 10.06 0.21 -4.98
C PRO A 41 11.27 1.14 -4.83
N ALA A 42 11.23 2.33 -5.43
CA ALA A 42 12.31 3.29 -5.38
C ALA A 42 12.49 3.87 -3.96
N VAL A 43 11.40 4.16 -3.25
CA VAL A 43 11.44 4.63 -1.85
C VAL A 43 12.02 3.56 -0.94
N ILE A 44 11.54 2.31 -1.05
CA ILE A 44 12.04 1.20 -0.20
C ILE A 44 13.53 0.96 -0.44
N THR A 45 13.96 0.98 -1.71
CA THR A 45 15.38 0.81 -2.08
C THR A 45 16.22 1.97 -1.57
N TYR A 46 15.75 3.21 -1.72
CA TYR A 46 16.44 4.39 -1.21
C TYR A 46 16.66 4.33 0.32
N ILE A 47 15.62 3.93 1.06
CA ILE A 47 15.71 3.75 2.52
C ILE A 47 16.72 2.63 2.83
N ALA A 48 16.69 1.52 2.09
CA ALA A 48 17.63 0.43 2.29
C ALA A 48 19.08 0.86 2.04
N ASP A 49 19.34 1.68 1.02
CA ASP A 49 20.68 2.14 0.64
C ASP A 49 21.25 3.19 1.62
N LYS A 50 20.42 4.11 2.14
CA LYS A 50 20.84 5.15 3.09
C LYS A 50 20.89 4.68 4.54
N THR A 51 20.40 3.47 4.86
CA THR A 51 20.33 2.96 6.25
C THR A 51 21.25 1.77 6.49
N THR A 52 21.85 1.73 7.68
CA THR A 52 22.61 0.57 8.15
C THR A 52 21.68 -0.58 8.53
N MET A 53 22.17 -1.82 8.53
CA MET A 53 21.38 -3.01 8.90
C MET A 53 20.70 -2.87 10.28
N ALA A 54 21.38 -2.25 11.25
CA ALA A 54 20.84 -2.03 12.59
C ALA A 54 19.67 -1.03 12.61
N ASN A 55 19.70 0.01 11.78
CA ASN A 55 18.70 1.07 11.76
C ASN A 55 17.63 0.89 10.68
N ARG A 56 17.81 -0.05 9.75
CA ARG A 56 16.92 -0.28 8.60
C ARG A 56 15.49 -0.60 9.03
N ALA A 57 15.32 -1.46 10.03
CA ALA A 57 14.00 -1.81 10.56
C ALA A 57 13.26 -0.56 11.12
N LYS A 58 13.99 0.32 11.82
CA LYS A 58 13.44 1.57 12.35
C LYS A 58 13.03 2.54 11.24
N ALA A 59 13.86 2.67 10.20
CA ALA A 59 13.56 3.54 9.07
C ALA A 59 12.36 3.05 8.24
N LEU A 60 12.27 1.75 7.97
CA LEU A 60 11.09 1.15 7.34
C LEU A 60 9.84 1.28 8.23
N GLY A 61 10.01 1.24 9.56
CA GLY A 61 8.94 1.54 10.52
C GLY A 61 8.38 2.96 10.37
N TYR A 62 9.25 3.97 10.19
CA TYR A 62 8.80 5.35 9.91
C TYR A 62 8.06 5.46 8.57
N GLN A 63 8.48 4.72 7.54
CA GLN A 63 7.77 4.65 6.27
C GLN A 63 6.36 4.08 6.46
N SER A 64 6.21 2.97 7.19
CA SER A 64 4.90 2.38 7.48
C SER A 64 4.00 3.32 8.31
N ALA A 65 4.59 4.07 9.25
CA ALA A 65 3.85 5.07 10.02
C ALA A 65 3.35 6.21 9.13
N ALA A 66 4.17 6.71 8.19
CA ALA A 66 3.76 7.73 7.23
C ALA A 66 2.62 7.25 6.32
N ILE A 67 2.67 6.01 5.84
CA ILE A 67 1.59 5.40 5.05
C ILE A 67 0.29 5.32 5.87
N SER A 68 0.39 4.86 7.12
CA SER A 68 -0.78 4.74 8.02
C SER A 68 -1.41 6.10 8.31
N LEU A 69 -0.59 7.13 8.50
CA LEU A 69 -1.04 8.50 8.67
C LEU A 69 -1.77 9.01 7.41
N GLY A 70 -1.27 8.67 6.22
CA GLY A 70 -1.92 8.98 4.95
C GLY A 70 -3.31 8.34 4.82
N PHE A 71 -3.50 7.11 5.28
CA PHE A 71 -4.82 6.45 5.29
C PHE A 71 -5.82 7.06 6.26
N ILE A 72 -5.35 7.71 7.33
CA ILE A 72 -6.21 8.41 8.29
C ILE A 72 -6.57 9.80 7.75
N ILE A 73 -5.57 10.58 7.36
CA ILE A 73 -5.75 11.98 6.96
C ILE A 73 -6.38 12.09 5.57
N GLY A 74 -6.07 11.17 4.67
CA GLY A 74 -6.51 11.21 3.27
C GLY A 74 -8.02 11.26 3.09
N PRO A 75 -8.80 10.28 3.60
CA PRO A 75 -10.26 10.29 3.52
C PRO A 75 -10.90 11.48 4.25
N ALA A 76 -10.33 11.91 5.39
CA ALA A 76 -10.84 13.02 6.17
C ALA A 76 -10.77 14.35 5.38
N ILE A 77 -9.58 14.67 4.85
CA ILE A 77 -9.38 15.89 4.03
C ILE A 77 -10.10 15.76 2.69
N GLY A 78 -10.03 14.59 2.05
CA GLY A 78 -10.68 14.33 0.76
C GLY A 78 -12.19 14.49 0.82
N GLY A 79 -12.82 14.00 1.89
CA GLY A 79 -14.25 14.14 2.13
C GLY A 79 -14.70 15.58 2.31
N PHE A 80 -13.96 16.34 3.12
CA PHE A 80 -14.26 17.76 3.34
C PHE A 80 -14.13 18.59 2.05
N ILE A 81 -13.08 18.34 1.27
CA ILE A 81 -12.86 19.04 -0.01
C ILE A 81 -13.91 18.62 -1.05
N ALA A 82 -14.41 17.38 -0.99
CA ALA A 82 -15.43 16.89 -1.91
C ALA A 82 -16.77 17.64 -1.78
N GLU A 83 -17.02 18.32 -0.67
CA GLU A 83 -18.20 19.20 -0.50
C GLU A 83 -18.18 20.41 -1.43
N LEU A 84 -16.98 20.89 -1.82
CA LEU A 84 -16.81 21.95 -2.82
C LEU A 84 -17.05 21.43 -4.25
N GLY A 85 -17.16 20.12 -4.42
CA GLY A 85 -17.40 19.44 -5.69
C GLY A 85 -16.64 18.13 -5.75
N ILE A 86 -17.25 17.11 -6.36
CA ILE A 86 -16.69 15.75 -6.43
C ILE A 86 -15.33 15.67 -7.16
N ARG A 87 -14.99 16.70 -7.95
CA ARG A 87 -13.72 16.81 -8.67
C ARG A 87 -12.61 17.51 -7.87
N ALA A 88 -12.96 18.32 -6.86
CA ALA A 88 -12.02 19.15 -6.10
C ALA A 88 -10.90 18.33 -5.40
N PRO A 89 -11.17 17.14 -4.81
CA PRO A 89 -10.12 16.32 -4.19
C PRO A 89 -9.00 15.92 -5.15
N PHE A 90 -9.30 15.74 -6.44
CA PHE A 90 -8.29 15.36 -7.43
C PHE A 90 -7.34 16.51 -7.75
N PHE A 91 -7.84 17.75 -7.86
CA PHE A 91 -7.00 18.93 -8.02
C PHE A 91 -6.11 19.17 -6.80
N PHE A 92 -6.67 18.97 -5.60
CA PHE A 92 -5.90 19.07 -4.37
C PHE A 92 -4.79 18.01 -4.30
N ALA A 93 -5.10 16.75 -4.64
CA ALA A 93 -4.12 15.68 -4.71
C ALA A 93 -3.02 15.97 -5.75
N ALA A 94 -3.37 16.55 -6.90
CA ALA A 94 -2.41 16.98 -7.91
C ALA A 94 -1.46 18.06 -7.39
N ALA A 95 -1.98 19.07 -6.70
CA ALA A 95 -1.18 20.15 -6.12
C ALA A 95 -0.21 19.63 -5.05
N ILE A 96 -0.70 18.83 -4.10
CA ILE A 96 0.15 18.26 -3.04
C ILE A 96 1.23 17.36 -3.62
N SER A 97 0.90 16.49 -4.58
CA SER A 97 1.89 15.59 -5.18
C SER A 97 2.93 16.35 -6.00
N PHE A 98 2.55 17.45 -6.65
CA PHE A 98 3.49 18.34 -7.34
C PHE A 98 4.44 19.04 -6.35
N ILE A 99 3.91 19.59 -5.26
CA ILE A 99 4.72 20.21 -4.20
C ILE A 99 5.67 19.18 -3.59
N ALA A 100 5.19 17.97 -3.31
CA ALA A 100 6.01 16.88 -2.80
C ALA A 100 7.13 16.51 -3.79
N ALA A 101 6.83 16.45 -5.10
CA ALA A 101 7.84 16.21 -6.13
C ALA A 101 8.92 17.31 -6.13
N PHE A 102 8.53 18.57 -5.99
CA PHE A 102 9.44 19.72 -5.96
C PHE A 102 10.32 19.72 -4.70
N VAL A 103 9.73 19.48 -3.52
CA VAL A 103 10.47 19.38 -2.26
C VAL A 103 11.47 18.23 -2.31
N ILE A 104 11.04 17.06 -2.77
CA ILE A 104 11.92 15.89 -2.92
C ILE A 104 13.01 16.17 -3.95
N PHE A 105 12.71 16.86 -5.05
CA PHE A 105 13.73 17.22 -6.04
C PHE A 105 14.87 18.08 -5.45
N ILE A 106 14.55 18.97 -4.51
CA ILE A 106 15.55 19.83 -3.85
C ILE A 106 16.29 19.10 -2.73
N VAL A 107 15.56 18.33 -1.91
CA VAL A 107 16.08 17.75 -0.67
C VAL A 107 16.78 16.41 -0.88
N LEU A 108 16.35 15.63 -1.88
CA LEU A 108 16.77 14.24 -2.00
C LEU A 108 18.18 14.15 -2.60
N GLU A 109 19.15 13.81 -1.77
CA GLU A 109 20.50 13.49 -2.21
C GLU A 109 20.53 12.13 -2.92
N GLU A 110 21.18 12.08 -4.09
CA GLU A 110 21.42 10.82 -4.79
C GLU A 110 22.36 9.92 -3.95
N PRO A 111 21.93 8.68 -3.62
CA PRO A 111 22.70 7.80 -2.76
C PRO A 111 23.88 7.14 -3.48
N ILE A 112 23.93 7.23 -4.81
CA ILE A 112 24.89 6.51 -5.65
C ILE A 112 25.98 7.49 -6.12
N SER A 113 27.25 7.18 -5.81
CA SER A 113 28.38 7.92 -6.37
C SER A 113 28.39 7.81 -7.90
N LYS A 114 28.73 8.89 -8.60
CA LYS A 114 28.81 8.94 -10.09
C LYS A 114 29.64 7.78 -10.68
N GLY A 115 30.63 7.28 -9.94
CA GLY A 115 31.45 6.12 -10.33
C GLY A 115 30.73 4.76 -10.26
N GLN A 116 29.80 4.57 -9.31
CA GLN A 116 28.96 3.36 -9.24
C GLN A 116 27.84 3.37 -10.28
N LEU A 117 27.31 4.55 -10.63
CA LEU A 117 26.36 4.72 -11.73
C LEU A 117 26.97 4.28 -13.07
N GLN A 118 28.23 4.64 -13.34
CA GLN A 118 28.96 4.21 -14.55
C GLN A 118 29.23 2.69 -14.55
N LYS A 119 29.64 2.11 -13.42
CA LYS A 119 29.82 0.65 -13.29
C LYS A 119 28.52 -0.13 -13.49
N ASN A 120 27.40 0.34 -12.94
CA ASN A 120 26.09 -0.29 -13.14
C ASN A 120 25.62 -0.16 -14.60
N ARG A 121 25.89 0.98 -15.24
CA ARG A 121 25.57 1.21 -16.67
C ARG A 121 26.43 0.38 -17.62
N GLN A 122 27.66 0.04 -17.22
CA GLN A 122 28.57 -0.87 -17.94
C GLN A 122 28.33 -2.35 -17.63
N SER A 123 27.61 -2.68 -16.55
CA SER A 123 27.26 -4.06 -16.24
C SER A 123 26.32 -4.60 -17.33
N ASN A 124 26.82 -5.54 -18.12
CA ASN A 124 26.09 -6.17 -19.23
C ASN A 124 25.08 -7.22 -18.72
N ILE A 125 24.46 -6.96 -17.56
CA ILE A 125 23.43 -7.80 -16.99
C ILE A 125 22.21 -7.59 -17.87
N ARG A 126 22.05 -8.43 -18.91
CA ARG A 126 20.77 -8.52 -19.63
C ARG A 126 19.74 -8.86 -18.56
N PRO A 127 18.77 -7.98 -18.25
CA PRO A 127 17.73 -8.32 -17.31
C PRO A 127 16.98 -9.49 -17.94
N GLN A 128 17.17 -10.69 -17.40
CA GLN A 128 16.41 -11.87 -17.81
C GLN A 128 15.01 -11.74 -17.21
N PHE A 129 14.29 -10.69 -17.60
CA PHE A 129 12.99 -10.32 -17.08
C PHE A 129 12.02 -11.50 -17.12
N ILE A 130 12.04 -12.24 -18.23
CA ILE A 130 11.21 -13.44 -18.43
C ILE A 130 11.59 -14.56 -17.44
N GLN A 131 12.89 -14.73 -17.13
CA GLN A 131 13.36 -15.78 -16.23
C GLN A 131 13.10 -15.43 -14.77
N GLU A 132 13.27 -14.17 -14.37
CA GLU A 132 12.88 -13.67 -13.05
C GLU A 132 11.35 -13.73 -12.86
N PHE A 133 10.58 -13.39 -13.89
CA PHE A 133 9.13 -13.52 -13.88
C PHE A 133 8.69 -14.99 -13.75
N LYS A 134 9.41 -15.91 -14.41
CA LYS A 134 9.15 -17.35 -14.30
C LYS A 134 9.40 -17.88 -12.88
N LYS A 135 10.40 -17.37 -12.17
CA LYS A 135 10.66 -17.71 -10.75
C LYS A 135 9.53 -17.30 -9.81
N SER A 136 8.74 -16.27 -10.16
CA SER A 136 7.55 -15.88 -9.39
C SER A 136 6.45 -16.94 -9.38
N PHE A 137 6.45 -17.86 -10.35
CA PHE A 137 5.52 -19.00 -10.41
C PHE A 137 6.03 -20.25 -9.69
N ASP A 138 7.21 -20.21 -9.05
CA ASP A 138 7.63 -21.32 -8.22
C ASP A 138 6.68 -21.48 -7.01
N PRO A 139 6.35 -22.71 -6.58
CA PRO A 139 5.35 -22.98 -5.54
C PRO A 139 5.58 -22.22 -4.21
N GLN A 140 6.85 -21.92 -3.91
CA GLN A 140 7.26 -21.18 -2.71
C GLN A 140 6.92 -19.69 -2.76
N TYR A 141 6.88 -19.07 -3.95
CA TYR A 141 6.56 -17.64 -4.14
C TYR A 141 5.13 -17.40 -4.59
N PHE A 142 4.55 -18.36 -5.32
CA PHE A 142 3.20 -18.28 -5.82
C PHE A 142 2.16 -18.21 -4.70
N THR A 143 2.37 -18.96 -3.61
CA THR A 143 1.41 -19.01 -2.48
C THR A 143 1.31 -17.66 -1.75
N PRO A 144 2.39 -17.01 -1.29
CA PRO A 144 2.32 -15.66 -0.71
C PRO A 144 1.80 -14.61 -1.69
N LEU A 145 2.17 -14.70 -2.98
CA LEU A 145 1.68 -13.79 -4.01
C LEU A 145 0.16 -13.86 -4.14
N LEU A 146 -0.39 -15.07 -4.19
CA LEU A 146 -1.83 -15.29 -4.30
C LEU A 146 -2.57 -14.78 -3.05
N ILE A 147 -2.03 -14.99 -1.85
CA ILE A 147 -2.60 -14.46 -0.60
C ILE A 147 -2.65 -12.93 -0.64
N VAL A 148 -1.52 -12.27 -0.96
CA VAL A 148 -1.46 -10.80 -1.03
C VAL A 148 -2.39 -10.26 -2.12
N PHE A 149 -2.47 -10.93 -3.27
CA PHE A 149 -3.37 -10.55 -4.35
C PHE A 149 -4.84 -10.61 -3.94
N VAL A 150 -5.30 -11.76 -3.43
CA VAL A 150 -6.69 -11.94 -2.95
C VAL A 150 -7.02 -10.89 -1.89
N PHE A 151 -6.08 -10.64 -0.98
CA PHE A 151 -6.26 -9.69 0.08
C PHE A 151 -6.36 -8.24 -0.41
N ALA A 152 -5.41 -7.79 -1.24
CA ALA A 152 -5.40 -6.43 -1.79
C ALA A 152 -6.61 -6.19 -2.70
N PHE A 153 -6.97 -7.18 -3.52
CA PHE A 153 -8.11 -7.11 -4.42
C PHE A 153 -9.44 -7.08 -3.65
N GLY A 154 -9.58 -7.94 -2.62
CA GLY A 154 -10.76 -7.96 -1.76
C GLY A 154 -10.98 -6.64 -1.02
N LEU A 155 -9.91 -6.05 -0.48
CA LEU A 155 -9.96 -4.74 0.16
C LEU A 155 -10.39 -3.64 -0.84
N ALA A 156 -9.80 -3.63 -2.04
CA ALA A 156 -10.13 -2.63 -3.06
C ALA A 156 -11.60 -2.73 -3.51
N ILE A 157 -12.12 -3.94 -3.73
CA ILE A 157 -13.53 -4.14 -4.06
C ILE A 157 -14.42 -3.69 -2.90
N TYR A 158 -14.08 -4.07 -1.67
CA TYR A 158 -14.85 -3.70 -0.50
C TYR A 158 -14.95 -2.17 -0.33
N GLU A 159 -13.85 -1.43 -0.43
CA GLU A 159 -13.86 0.04 -0.32
C GLU A 159 -14.73 0.70 -1.40
N MET A 160 -14.67 0.19 -2.64
CA MET A 160 -15.48 0.70 -3.75
C MET A 160 -16.97 0.38 -3.58
N MET A 161 -17.30 -0.87 -3.23
CA MET A 161 -18.67 -1.33 -3.08
C MET A 161 -19.35 -0.75 -1.85
N LEU A 162 -18.63 -0.61 -0.73
CA LEU A 162 -19.17 -0.01 0.49
C LEU A 162 -19.66 1.41 0.22
N SER A 163 -18.83 2.23 -0.43
CA SER A 163 -19.17 3.63 -0.73
C SER A 163 -20.42 3.74 -1.61
N LEU A 164 -20.54 2.88 -2.63
CA LEU A 164 -21.71 2.85 -3.51
C LEU A 164 -22.97 2.29 -2.81
N PHE A 165 -22.82 1.24 -2.00
CA PHE A 165 -23.91 0.59 -1.30
C PHE A 165 -24.58 1.50 -0.27
N VAL A 166 -23.79 2.25 0.50
CA VAL A 166 -24.36 3.14 1.53
C VAL A 166 -24.99 4.40 0.95
N ASP A 167 -24.53 4.84 -0.23
CA ASP A 167 -25.14 5.93 -0.99
C ASP A 167 -26.51 5.50 -1.55
N GLU A 168 -26.57 4.40 -2.30
CA GLU A 168 -27.81 3.92 -2.92
C GLU A 168 -28.85 3.39 -1.90
N LYS A 169 -28.44 2.62 -0.89
CA LYS A 169 -29.38 2.00 0.06
C LYS A 169 -29.85 2.96 1.15
N TYR A 170 -28.97 3.83 1.63
CA TYR A 170 -29.25 4.68 2.80
C TYR A 170 -29.22 6.19 2.50
N GLY A 171 -28.87 6.61 1.28
CA GLY A 171 -28.79 8.02 0.90
C GLY A 171 -27.68 8.77 1.64
N PHE A 172 -26.61 8.08 2.04
CA PHE A 172 -25.53 8.69 2.82
C PHE A 172 -24.83 9.77 2.00
N THR A 173 -24.60 10.92 2.63
CA THR A 173 -23.88 12.01 1.96
C THR A 173 -22.39 11.68 1.84
N VAL A 174 -21.68 12.37 0.95
CA VAL A 174 -20.23 12.24 0.79
C VAL A 174 -19.48 12.44 2.12
N ARG A 175 -20.02 13.31 3.01
CA ARG A 175 -19.50 13.53 4.36
C ARG A 175 -19.62 12.28 5.23
N ASP A 176 -20.77 11.61 5.23
CA ASP A 176 -21.01 10.39 6.03
C ASP A 176 -20.07 9.25 5.62
N ILE A 177 -19.92 9.04 4.31
CA ILE A 177 -19.01 8.03 3.75
C ILE A 177 -17.57 8.33 4.18
N SER A 178 -17.18 9.59 4.16
CA SER A 178 -15.84 10.02 4.56
C SER A 178 -15.60 9.82 6.06
N ILE A 179 -16.61 10.06 6.90
CA ILE A 179 -16.56 9.79 8.35
C ILE A 179 -16.41 8.29 8.60
N ILE A 180 -17.20 7.44 7.94
CA ILE A 180 -17.14 5.98 8.05
C ILE A 180 -15.73 5.47 7.73
N ILE A 181 -15.18 5.89 6.58
CA ILE A 181 -13.85 5.45 6.15
C ILE A 181 -12.76 6.00 7.08
N THR A 182 -12.87 7.25 7.54
CA THR A 182 -11.89 7.85 8.45
C THR A 182 -11.87 7.16 9.81
N VAL A 183 -13.05 6.94 10.41
CA VAL A 183 -13.18 6.23 11.70
C VAL A 183 -12.69 4.80 11.57
N GLY A 184 -13.05 4.11 10.48
CA GLY A 184 -12.54 2.77 10.18
C GLY A 184 -11.03 2.73 10.01
N SER A 185 -10.43 3.70 9.32
CA SER A 185 -8.98 3.84 9.18
C SER A 185 -8.28 4.08 10.51
N ILE A 186 -8.81 4.96 11.36
CA ILE A 186 -8.25 5.21 12.71
C ILE A 186 -8.31 3.95 13.54
N ALA A 187 -9.48 3.31 13.62
CA ALA A 187 -9.67 2.08 14.38
C ALA A 187 -8.73 0.97 13.87
N GLY A 188 -8.61 0.83 12.55
CA GLY A 188 -7.72 -0.14 11.91
C GLY A 188 -6.25 0.11 12.21
N VAL A 189 -5.77 1.35 12.10
CA VAL A 189 -4.37 1.70 12.40
C VAL A 189 -4.06 1.53 13.89
N VAL A 190 -4.95 1.96 14.78
CA VAL A 190 -4.79 1.77 16.23
C VAL A 190 -4.73 0.28 16.57
N ALA A 191 -5.63 -0.52 16.01
CA ALA A 191 -5.62 -1.96 16.23
C ALA A 191 -4.36 -2.63 15.67
N GLN A 192 -3.88 -2.16 14.51
CA GLN A 192 -2.66 -2.64 13.88
C GLN A 192 -1.43 -2.36 14.74
N ILE A 193 -1.36 -1.20 15.38
CA ILE A 193 -0.24 -0.86 16.25
C ILE A 193 -0.29 -1.64 17.58
N LEU A 194 -1.47 -1.78 18.18
CA LEU A 194 -1.63 -2.37 19.52
C LEU A 194 -1.68 -3.89 19.54
N PHE A 195 -2.45 -4.50 18.63
CA PHE A 195 -2.80 -5.92 18.72
C PHE A 195 -2.00 -6.80 17.76
N PHE A 196 -1.42 -6.26 16.69
CA PHE A 196 -0.76 -7.08 15.66
C PHE A 196 0.37 -7.95 16.22
N ASP A 197 1.36 -7.35 16.89
CA ASP A 197 2.53 -8.08 17.40
C ASP A 197 2.13 -9.13 18.46
N ARG A 198 1.09 -8.83 19.26
CA ARG A 198 0.55 -9.75 20.27
C ARG A 198 -0.25 -10.90 19.64
N LEU A 199 -1.06 -10.62 18.63
CA LEU A 199 -1.81 -11.65 17.91
C LEU A 199 -0.85 -12.61 17.21
N VAL A 200 0.15 -12.09 16.50
CA VAL A 200 1.14 -12.91 15.75
C VAL A 200 1.93 -13.82 16.68
N SER A 201 2.38 -13.31 17.83
CA SER A 201 3.11 -14.13 18.81
C SER A 201 2.26 -15.21 19.47
N LEU A 202 0.94 -15.02 19.58
CA LEU A 202 0.03 -15.98 20.22
C LEU A 202 -0.50 -17.05 19.24
N PHE A 203 -0.86 -16.65 18.02
CA PHE A 203 -1.62 -17.48 17.08
C PHE A 203 -0.84 -17.91 15.84
N GLY A 204 0.32 -17.28 15.59
CA GLY A 204 1.11 -17.47 14.38
C GLY A 204 0.49 -16.81 13.14
N GLU A 205 1.32 -16.61 12.11
CA GLU A 205 0.95 -15.82 10.93
C GLU A 205 -0.19 -16.46 10.11
N LYS A 206 -0.14 -17.78 9.90
CA LYS A 206 -1.11 -18.50 9.07
C LYS A 206 -2.53 -18.47 9.65
N LEU A 207 -2.65 -18.60 10.96
CA LEU A 207 -3.96 -18.60 11.62
C LEU A 207 -4.57 -17.19 11.56
N ILE A 208 -3.78 -16.14 11.76
CA ILE A 208 -4.25 -14.76 11.69
C ILE A 208 -4.76 -14.39 10.31
N ILE A 209 -4.04 -14.78 9.26
CA ILE A 209 -4.48 -14.55 7.87
C ILE A 209 -5.79 -15.29 7.59
N THR A 210 -5.95 -16.51 8.12
CA THR A 210 -7.19 -17.28 7.93
C THR A 210 -8.36 -16.66 8.72
N MET A 211 -8.12 -16.26 9.96
CA MET A 211 -9.12 -15.62 10.81
C MET A 211 -9.56 -14.28 10.24
N SER A 212 -8.64 -13.47 9.71
CA SER A 212 -8.97 -12.17 9.10
C SER A 212 -9.84 -12.33 7.85
N LEU A 213 -9.54 -13.31 6.99
CA LEU A 213 -10.34 -13.60 5.80
C LEU A 213 -11.74 -14.10 6.16
N LEU A 214 -11.85 -15.04 7.10
CA LEU A 214 -13.15 -15.56 7.56
C LEU A 214 -13.97 -14.46 8.24
N SER A 215 -13.35 -13.66 9.11
CA SER A 215 -14.04 -12.55 9.75
C SER A 215 -14.51 -11.50 8.73
N ALA A 216 -13.68 -11.17 7.74
CA ALA A 216 -14.05 -10.21 6.71
C ALA A 216 -15.27 -10.69 5.91
N ALA A 217 -15.31 -11.96 5.52
CA ALA A 217 -16.45 -12.55 4.82
C ALA A 217 -17.73 -12.49 5.67
N ILE A 218 -17.63 -12.85 6.97
CA ILE A 218 -18.78 -12.80 7.90
C ILE A 218 -19.27 -11.37 8.07
N PHE A 219 -18.38 -10.41 8.35
CA PHE A 219 -18.80 -9.03 8.59
C PHE A 219 -19.36 -8.36 7.35
N ILE A 220 -18.82 -8.65 6.15
CA ILE A 220 -19.42 -8.20 4.88
C ILE A 220 -20.84 -8.77 4.73
N PHE A 221 -21.06 -10.06 4.99
CA PHE A 221 -22.39 -10.64 4.94
C PHE A 221 -23.35 -9.98 5.95
N VAL A 222 -22.85 -9.70 7.16
CA VAL A 222 -23.60 -9.03 8.22
C VAL A 222 -23.97 -7.58 7.85
N THR A 223 -23.15 -6.86 7.07
CA THR A 223 -23.53 -5.51 6.59
C THR A 223 -24.77 -5.49 5.69
N ILE A 224 -25.11 -6.62 5.04
CA ILE A 224 -26.30 -6.72 4.18
C ILE A 224 -27.58 -6.76 5.02
N LEU A 225 -27.51 -7.41 6.19
CA LEU A 225 -28.66 -7.74 7.03
C LEU A 225 -29.05 -6.63 8.03
N ILE A 226 -28.17 -5.66 8.24
CA ILE A 226 -28.33 -4.67 9.30
C ILE A 226 -28.69 -3.31 8.73
N ASP A 227 -29.79 -2.77 9.22
CA ASP A 227 -30.28 -1.44 8.90
C ASP A 227 -30.03 -0.51 10.11
N GLY A 228 -29.08 0.43 9.97
CA GLY A 228 -28.80 1.42 11.02
C GLY A 228 -27.44 2.10 10.86
N TYR A 229 -27.44 3.43 10.83
CA TYR A 229 -26.24 4.27 10.61
C TYR A 229 -25.05 3.91 11.52
N TRP A 230 -25.28 3.86 12.83
CA TRP A 230 -24.24 3.57 13.82
C TRP A 230 -23.73 2.13 13.77
N LEU A 231 -24.61 1.18 13.44
CA LEU A 231 -24.23 -0.22 13.30
C LEU A 231 -23.38 -0.45 12.06
N ILE A 232 -23.69 0.23 10.95
CA ILE A 232 -22.86 0.21 9.73
C ILE A 232 -21.47 0.77 10.03
N ILE A 233 -21.37 1.89 10.75
CA ILE A 233 -20.08 2.44 11.20
C ILE A 233 -19.31 1.43 12.06
N ALA A 234 -19.98 0.78 13.01
CA ALA A 234 -19.33 -0.19 13.89
C ALA A 234 -18.79 -1.39 13.12
N ILE A 235 -19.59 -1.98 12.23
CA ILE A 235 -19.21 -3.16 11.46
C ILE A 235 -18.11 -2.83 10.45
N THR A 236 -18.25 -1.71 9.74
CA THR A 236 -17.22 -1.25 8.80
C THR A 236 -15.89 -1.00 9.52
N SER A 237 -15.91 -0.38 10.70
CA SER A 237 -14.72 -0.21 11.54
C SER A 237 -14.10 -1.56 11.92
N ILE A 238 -14.91 -2.56 12.27
CA ILE A 238 -14.44 -3.91 12.59
C ILE A 238 -13.81 -4.56 11.35
N VAL A 239 -14.42 -4.45 10.18
CA VAL A 239 -13.85 -4.94 8.91
C VAL A 239 -12.50 -4.29 8.65
N PHE A 240 -12.40 -2.97 8.79
CA PHE A 240 -11.14 -2.24 8.63
C PHE A 240 -10.07 -2.70 9.64
N ILE A 241 -10.43 -3.00 10.88
CA ILE A 241 -9.51 -3.58 11.87
C ILE A 241 -8.94 -4.92 11.40
N PHE A 242 -9.80 -5.87 11.03
CA PHE A 242 -9.36 -7.21 10.63
C PHE A 242 -8.53 -7.18 9.35
N ILE A 243 -8.93 -6.35 8.39
CA ILE A 243 -8.22 -6.20 7.14
C ILE A 243 -6.87 -5.48 7.38
N LYS A 244 -6.85 -4.30 8.01
CA LYS A 244 -5.60 -3.54 8.18
C LYS A 244 -4.60 -4.26 9.08
N ASN A 245 -5.06 -5.04 10.06
CA ASN A 245 -4.19 -5.93 10.84
C ASN A 245 -3.48 -6.95 9.93
N CYS A 246 -4.14 -7.46 8.89
CA CYS A 246 -3.52 -8.41 7.95
C CYS A 246 -2.59 -7.71 6.93
N TRP A 247 -2.88 -6.45 6.59
CA TRP A 247 -2.05 -5.64 5.68
C TRP A 247 -0.82 -5.01 6.34
N GLY A 248 -0.75 -5.05 7.68
CA GLY A 248 0.33 -4.47 8.45
C GLY A 248 1.67 -5.15 8.23
N LYS A 249 2.45 -5.24 9.31
CA LYS A 249 3.82 -5.79 9.28
C LYS A 249 3.93 -7.10 8.49
N SER A 250 2.92 -7.96 8.41
CA SER A 250 2.87 -9.16 7.56
C SER A 250 3.29 -8.96 6.08
N GLY A 251 2.95 -7.84 5.41
CA GLY A 251 3.36 -7.62 4.02
C GLY A 251 4.86 -7.33 3.87
N LEU A 252 5.39 -6.45 4.73
CA LEU A 252 6.82 -6.12 4.78
C LEU A 252 7.65 -7.21 5.45
N TYR A 253 7.12 -7.89 6.48
CA TYR A 253 7.78 -8.95 7.23
C TYR A 253 7.78 -10.24 6.45
N CYS A 254 6.73 -10.60 5.69
CA CYS A 254 6.79 -11.76 4.81
C CYS A 254 7.82 -11.52 3.69
N TRP A 255 7.87 -10.32 3.11
CA TRP A 255 8.94 -9.93 2.18
C TRP A 255 10.33 -9.89 2.83
N TYR A 256 10.45 -9.39 4.06
CA TYR A 256 11.71 -9.28 4.79
C TYR A 256 12.21 -10.63 5.31
N GLU A 257 11.33 -11.51 5.80
CA GLU A 257 11.60 -12.91 6.17
C GLU A 257 11.90 -13.74 4.94
N LEU A 258 11.21 -13.58 3.80
CA LEU A 258 11.59 -14.23 2.54
C LEU A 258 12.95 -13.75 2.06
N CYS A 259 13.23 -12.45 2.18
CA CYS A 259 14.53 -11.87 1.83
C CYS A 259 15.63 -12.32 2.80
N LEU A 260 15.36 -12.37 4.11
CA LEU A 260 16.26 -12.89 5.13
C LEU A 260 16.45 -14.40 5.03
N TYR A 261 15.42 -15.17 4.68
CA TYR A 261 15.49 -16.61 4.43
C TYR A 261 16.39 -16.87 3.22
N LYS A 262 16.22 -16.09 2.14
CA LYS A 262 17.08 -16.15 0.96
C LYS A 262 18.48 -15.65 1.27
N LEU A 263 18.68 -14.58 2.04
CA LEU A 263 19.99 -14.12 2.53
C LEU A 263 20.66 -15.15 3.44
N ARG A 264 19.92 -15.82 4.33
CA ARG A 264 20.42 -16.85 5.25
C ARG A 264 20.81 -18.12 4.48
N ASN A 265 20.09 -18.46 3.41
CA ASN A 265 20.45 -19.54 2.48
C ASN A 265 21.55 -19.16 1.49
N TYR A 266 21.61 -17.90 1.04
CA TYR A 266 22.67 -17.37 0.18
C TYR A 266 23.98 -17.32 0.97
N ILE A 267 23.99 -16.77 2.19
CA ILE A 267 25.14 -16.79 3.11
C ILE A 267 25.56 -18.23 3.45
N ARG A 268 24.62 -19.19 3.58
CA ARG A 268 24.95 -20.63 3.70
C ARG A 268 25.60 -21.21 2.45
N SER A 269 25.17 -20.78 1.26
CA SER A 269 25.72 -21.21 -0.02
C SER A 269 27.13 -20.66 -0.31
N TYR A 270 27.46 -19.46 0.19
CA TYR A 270 28.80 -18.87 0.05
C TYR A 270 29.77 -19.22 1.18
N ARG A 271 29.30 -19.87 2.26
CA ARG A 271 30.19 -20.41 3.32
C ARG A 271 31.08 -21.57 2.84
N TRP A 272 30.88 -22.05 1.61
CA TRP A 272 31.74 -23.03 0.96
C TRP A 272 32.92 -22.42 0.17
N TRP A 273 32.94 -21.11 -0.06
CA TRP A 273 34.02 -20.44 -0.81
C TRP A 273 35.18 -19.91 0.07
N TYR A 274 35.15 -20.18 1.38
CA TYR A 274 36.24 -19.83 2.30
C TYR A 274 37.11 -21.04 2.73
N PHE A 275 36.96 -22.20 2.05
CA PHE A 275 37.70 -23.42 2.39
C PHE A 275 38.34 -24.16 1.20
N ILE A 276 38.49 -23.51 0.04
CA ILE A 276 39.34 -23.94 -1.09
C ILE A 276 39.98 -22.68 -1.65
#